data_AF-A0A6A6TER1-F1
#
_entry.id   AF-A0A6A6TER1-F1
#
_cell.length_a   1.000
_cell.length_b   1.000
_cell.length_c   1.000
_cell.angle_alpha   90.00
_cell.angle_beta   90.00
_cell.angle_gamma   90.00
#
_symmetry.space_group_name_H-M   'P 1'
#
loop_
_entity.id
_entity.type
_entity.pdbx_description
1 polymer ?
#
loop_
_entity_poly.entity_id
_entity_poly.type
_entity_poly.pdbx_seq_one_letter_code
_entity_poly.pdbx_strand_id
1 'polypeptide(L)'
;MYSEARRCFIGLLACQFPSPGRELGGLQGWIETFFLLETTLRPLLDKELDLASESYRVTERITALFEVSIRNVASHDEWHSTGRKHFFRRVLNFVIRNERIDFGLPAFPCKSPNTRKVGGSSPDMAEQMALVTLRTFAMDIQKLYPPGGTLWVISDGHVFSDCIGVDDDVVAQYDDDLQNLYHTMFPSPEDRKLIRFRGLTDMFFDNPVMSSFSQNWISEVSLPHPILTTRSSSAETARKLMMAACEIDRPNLRKLITSQDPSVLPLYRGQSRFMLDDLAVPSFLTKSTKQKKKIASEVAAEMIVRNQAYSNLLEMLIPDYVRLSIHAHTNAGPKFGIRLFPKDKVKAIDSIENRHELHSAYEFQLPTPWHNSMIKIEGDSIFYLGKAEIVRSATKSGDYDGDWVEGPDGGHFALKHTSHTVVEIMSGIDMMQTAAGEKKLSVTTEVMEVEPETDEEAPLTKTTRIQLTQFLPRWWYQWWYSPIITFQFRFFGRVFHLRTGLGV
;
A
#
# COMPACT_ATOMS: atom_id res chain seq x y z
N MET A 1 -17.34 26.45 15.87
CA MET A 1 -17.90 27.05 14.63
C MET A 1 -19.13 26.25 14.21
N TYR A 2 -20.23 26.89 13.82
CA TYR A 2 -21.42 26.19 13.31
C TYR A 2 -21.30 26.05 11.80
N SER A 3 -21.40 24.83 11.26
CA SER A 3 -21.43 24.58 9.83
C SER A 3 -22.87 24.54 9.34
N GLU A 4 -23.31 25.58 8.62
CA GLU A 4 -24.67 25.65 8.07
C GLU A 4 -24.95 24.52 7.05
N ALA A 5 -23.98 24.22 6.20
CA ALA A 5 -24.08 23.14 5.21
C ALA A 5 -24.25 21.75 5.85
N ARG A 6 -23.72 21.56 7.08
CA ARG A 6 -23.68 20.26 7.76
C ARG A 6 -24.55 20.19 9.02
N ARG A 7 -25.25 21.28 9.37
CA ARG A 7 -26.13 21.44 10.54
C ARG A 7 -25.50 20.95 11.86
N CYS A 8 -24.21 21.22 12.08
CA CYS A 8 -23.51 20.79 13.30
C CYS A 8 -22.52 21.85 13.80
N PHE A 9 -22.23 21.82 15.11
CA PHE A 9 -21.13 22.57 15.70
C PHE A 9 -19.84 21.75 15.59
N ILE A 10 -18.85 22.30 14.90
CA ILE A 10 -17.50 21.77 14.79
C ILE A 10 -16.61 22.63 15.69
N GLY A 11 -15.88 22.01 16.63
CA GLY A 11 -14.97 22.73 17.52
C GLY A 11 -13.79 21.86 17.92
N LEU A 12 -12.62 22.48 18.04
CA LEU A 12 -11.42 21.87 18.61
C LEU A 12 -11.35 22.27 20.09
N LEU A 13 -11.30 21.31 21.00
CA LEU A 13 -10.89 21.57 22.38
C LEU A 13 -9.37 21.48 22.45
N ALA A 14 -8.70 22.64 22.40
CA ALA A 14 -7.28 22.75 22.67
C ALA A 14 -7.06 23.04 24.17
N CYS A 15 -6.42 22.14 24.90
CA CYS A 15 -6.19 22.29 26.35
C CYS A 15 -5.00 23.21 26.72
N GLN A 16 -4.53 24.07 25.82
CA GLN A 16 -3.55 25.11 26.16
C GLN A 16 -3.82 26.39 25.36
N PHE A 17 -4.22 27.46 26.05
CA PHE A 17 -3.98 28.81 25.57
C PHE A 17 -2.48 29.09 25.75
N PRO A 18 -1.73 29.54 24.72
CA PRO A 18 -0.39 30.03 24.95
C PRO A 18 -0.47 31.26 25.85
N SER A 19 0.40 31.31 26.86
CA SER A 19 0.60 32.50 27.69
C SER A 19 0.80 33.72 26.78
N PRO A 20 0.10 34.85 27.03
CA PRO A 20 0.23 36.04 26.21
C PRO A 20 1.66 36.57 26.35
N GLY A 21 2.45 36.53 25.27
CA GLY A 21 3.77 37.16 25.26
C GLY A 21 4.91 36.45 24.52
N ARG A 22 4.69 35.38 23.74
CA ARG A 22 5.68 34.92 22.77
C ARG A 22 5.13 34.99 21.35
N GLU A 23 5.87 35.66 20.47
CA GLU A 23 5.73 35.61 19.02
C GLU A 23 5.96 34.18 18.49
N LEU A 24 5.01 33.29 18.73
CA LEU A 24 4.97 31.90 18.23
C LEU A 24 3.72 31.66 17.36
N GLY A 25 2.98 32.70 16.99
CA GLY A 25 1.53 32.56 16.73
C GLY A 25 1.08 32.26 15.30
N GLY A 26 1.82 32.66 14.26
CA GLY A 26 1.31 32.68 12.88
C GLY A 26 1.12 31.30 12.25
N LEU A 27 2.23 30.56 12.09
CA LEU A 27 2.19 29.23 11.48
C LEU A 27 1.33 28.25 12.29
N GLN A 28 1.51 28.24 13.61
CA GLN A 28 0.77 27.34 14.49
C GLN A 28 -0.73 27.64 14.45
N GLY A 29 -1.12 28.92 14.53
CA GLY A 29 -2.52 29.32 14.42
C GLY A 29 -3.12 28.98 13.06
N TRP A 30 -2.34 29.11 11.99
CA TRP A 30 -2.76 28.69 10.65
C TRP A 30 -2.97 27.17 10.57
N ILE A 31 -2.03 26.36 11.07
CA ILE A 31 -2.14 24.88 11.08
C ILE A 31 -3.35 24.43 11.90
N GLU A 32 -3.57 25.02 13.08
CA GLU A 32 -4.72 24.71 13.92
C GLU A 32 -6.04 25.07 13.22
N THR A 33 -6.09 26.21 12.53
CA THR A 33 -7.25 26.63 11.74
C THR A 33 -7.47 25.72 10.54
N PHE A 34 -6.41 25.36 9.82
CA PHE A 34 -6.43 24.43 8.70
C PHE A 34 -7.04 23.10 9.12
N PHE A 35 -6.52 22.46 10.17
CA PHE A 35 -7.11 21.21 10.64
C PHE A 35 -8.53 21.39 11.15
N LEU A 36 -8.84 22.48 11.85
CA LEU A 36 -10.21 22.71 12.32
C LEU A 36 -11.23 22.79 11.17
N LEU A 37 -10.86 23.40 10.04
CA LEU A 37 -11.77 23.56 8.90
C LEU A 37 -11.79 22.33 7.97
N GLU A 38 -10.65 21.68 7.78
CA GLU A 38 -10.51 20.55 6.85
C GLU A 38 -10.81 19.19 7.49
N THR A 39 -10.67 19.06 8.81
CA THR A 39 -10.94 17.81 9.50
C THR A 39 -12.44 17.50 9.49
N THR A 40 -12.79 16.30 9.02
CA THR A 40 -14.15 15.78 9.14
C THR A 40 -14.24 14.82 10.31
N LEU A 41 -14.58 15.32 11.51
CA LEU A 41 -14.89 14.49 12.68
C LEU A 41 -16.37 14.12 12.68
N ARG A 42 -16.69 12.82 12.69
CA ARG A 42 -18.05 12.34 12.92
C ARG A 42 -18.12 11.62 14.28
N PRO A 43 -19.17 11.85 15.08
CA PRO A 43 -19.32 11.15 16.34
C PRO A 43 -19.39 9.64 16.10
N LEU A 44 -18.57 8.90 16.86
CA LEU A 44 -18.65 7.44 16.90
C LEU A 44 -20.01 7.05 17.48
N LEU A 45 -20.77 6.22 16.75
CA LEU A 45 -22.01 5.68 17.28
C LEU A 45 -21.70 4.51 18.21
N ASP A 46 -21.76 4.78 19.52
CA ASP A 46 -21.68 3.81 20.62
C ASP A 46 -23.02 3.12 20.93
N LYS A 47 -24.01 3.20 20.02
CA LYS A 47 -25.26 2.46 20.19
C LYS A 47 -24.99 0.95 20.15
N GLU A 48 -25.71 0.21 20.99
CA GLU A 48 -25.80 -1.25 20.87
C GLU A 48 -26.21 -1.60 19.44
N LEU A 49 -25.45 -2.52 18.84
CA LEU A 49 -25.65 -2.93 17.45
C LEU A 49 -26.88 -3.83 17.38
N ASP A 50 -27.97 -3.32 16.79
CA ASP A 50 -29.06 -4.19 16.37
C ASP A 50 -28.58 -5.05 15.18
N LEU A 51 -28.23 -6.30 15.49
CA LEU A 51 -27.77 -7.30 14.53
C LEU A 51 -28.84 -7.61 13.47
N ALA A 52 -30.12 -7.34 13.74
CA ALA A 52 -31.21 -7.53 12.79
C ALA A 52 -31.35 -6.35 11.81
N SER A 53 -30.71 -5.21 12.07
CA SER A 53 -30.84 -4.02 11.23
C SER A 53 -30.28 -4.22 9.82
N GLU A 54 -30.91 -3.57 8.84
CA GLU A 54 -30.44 -3.58 7.45
C GLU A 54 -29.01 -3.01 7.34
N SER A 55 -28.70 -1.97 8.12
CA SER A 55 -27.35 -1.40 8.18
C SER A 55 -26.30 -2.42 8.60
N TYR A 56 -26.60 -3.27 9.59
CA TYR A 56 -25.71 -4.35 10.00
C TYR A 56 -25.49 -5.36 8.86
N ARG A 57 -26.57 -5.83 8.23
CA ARG A 57 -26.52 -6.81 7.13
C ARG A 57 -25.74 -6.30 5.92
N VAL A 58 -25.98 -5.06 5.50
CA VAL A 58 -25.24 -4.42 4.41
C VAL A 58 -23.75 -4.30 4.76
N THR A 59 -23.43 -3.87 5.99
CA THR A 59 -22.05 -3.74 6.45
C THR A 59 -21.32 -5.10 6.48
N GLU A 60 -21.99 -6.17 6.93
CA GLU A 60 -21.42 -7.53 6.90
C GLU A 60 -21.12 -7.97 5.46
N ARG A 61 -22.05 -7.72 4.51
CA ARG A 61 -21.84 -8.06 3.09
C ARG A 61 -20.66 -7.30 2.48
N ILE A 62 -20.50 -6.01 2.80
CA ILE A 62 -19.36 -5.20 2.34
C ILE A 62 -18.05 -5.71 2.97
N THR A 63 -18.08 -6.04 4.26
CA THR A 63 -16.91 -6.58 4.98
C THR A 63 -16.47 -7.91 4.38
N ALA A 64 -17.43 -8.80 4.10
CA ALA A 64 -17.18 -10.07 3.42
C ALA A 64 -16.66 -9.86 1.99
N LEU A 65 -17.23 -8.91 1.23
CA LEU A 65 -16.75 -8.55 -0.10
C LEU A 65 -15.27 -8.14 -0.06
N PHE A 66 -14.88 -7.24 0.85
CA PHE A 66 -13.48 -6.83 1.00
C PHE A 66 -12.57 -8.03 1.29
N GLU A 67 -12.98 -8.89 2.23
CA GLU A 67 -12.23 -10.06 2.67
C GLU A 67 -11.92 -11.04 1.53
N VAL A 68 -12.88 -11.29 0.64
CA VAL A 68 -12.72 -12.28 -0.45
C VAL A 68 -12.17 -11.68 -1.74
N SER A 69 -12.41 -10.38 -2.00
CA SER A 69 -12.02 -9.73 -3.26
C SER A 69 -10.58 -9.23 -3.21
N ILE A 70 -10.36 -8.07 -2.58
CA ILE A 70 -9.12 -7.29 -2.70
C ILE A 70 -8.22 -7.39 -1.47
N ARG A 71 -8.67 -7.91 -0.32
CA ARG A 71 -7.81 -8.02 0.87
C ARG A 71 -6.53 -8.81 0.56
N ASN A 72 -5.39 -8.25 0.97
CA ASN A 72 -4.13 -8.97 1.00
C ASN A 72 -4.01 -9.77 2.30
N VAL A 73 -3.58 -11.03 2.20
CA VAL A 73 -3.30 -11.87 3.38
C VAL A 73 -1.81 -11.82 3.65
N ALA A 74 -1.41 -11.25 4.79
CA ALA A 74 -0.02 -11.25 5.23
C ALA A 74 0.31 -12.56 5.97
N SER A 75 1.59 -12.83 6.18
CA SER A 75 2.05 -14.01 6.93
C SER A 75 1.62 -13.98 8.41
N HIS A 76 1.36 -12.80 8.96
CA HIS A 76 0.89 -12.59 10.35
C HIS A 76 -0.41 -11.79 10.35
N ASP A 77 -1.36 -12.31 9.59
CA ASP A 77 -2.67 -11.69 9.43
C ASP A 77 -3.53 -11.86 10.70
N GLU A 78 -3.96 -10.74 11.25
CA GLU A 78 -4.82 -10.56 12.43
C GLU A 78 -6.24 -10.12 12.01
N TRP A 79 -6.64 -10.39 10.76
CA TRP A 79 -7.97 -10.05 10.25
C TRP A 79 -9.07 -10.70 11.10
N HIS A 80 -8.96 -11.99 11.37
CA HIS A 80 -9.99 -12.73 12.09
C HIS A 80 -9.99 -12.46 13.61
N SER A 81 -8.88 -12.00 14.18
CA SER A 81 -8.79 -11.70 15.63
C SER A 81 -9.36 -10.33 15.97
N THR A 82 -8.98 -9.28 15.23
CA THR A 82 -9.35 -7.89 15.52
C THR A 82 -9.72 -7.09 14.28
N GLY A 83 -9.02 -7.33 13.17
CA GLY A 83 -9.09 -6.55 11.95
C GLY A 83 -10.48 -6.42 11.34
N ARG A 84 -11.16 -7.55 11.17
CA ARG A 84 -12.50 -7.63 10.58
C ARG A 84 -13.50 -6.79 11.34
N LYS A 85 -13.45 -6.85 12.69
CA LYS A 85 -14.31 -6.04 13.56
C LYS A 85 -14.00 -4.55 13.42
N HIS A 86 -12.71 -4.18 13.33
CA HIS A 86 -12.31 -2.80 13.11
C HIS A 86 -12.82 -2.28 11.76
N PHE A 87 -12.60 -3.03 10.68
CA PHE A 87 -13.08 -2.70 9.34
C PHE A 87 -14.60 -2.56 9.31
N PHE A 88 -15.31 -3.54 9.86
CA PHE A 88 -16.77 -3.53 9.98
C PHE A 88 -17.25 -2.24 10.66
N ARG A 89 -16.65 -1.86 11.79
CA ARG A 89 -17.02 -0.63 12.51
C ARG A 89 -16.80 0.62 11.66
N ARG A 90 -15.70 0.69 10.91
CA ARG A 90 -15.41 1.81 10.00
C ARG A 90 -16.46 1.92 8.91
N VAL A 91 -16.81 0.81 8.26
CA VAL A 91 -17.85 0.79 7.22
C VAL A 91 -19.22 1.13 7.80
N LEU A 92 -19.59 0.53 8.93
CA LEU A 92 -20.89 0.73 9.57
C LEU A 92 -21.16 2.22 9.83
N ASN A 93 -20.15 2.96 10.26
CA ASN A 93 -20.28 4.38 10.53
C ASN A 93 -20.85 5.14 9.32
N PHE A 94 -20.45 4.81 8.09
CA PHE A 94 -21.02 5.41 6.88
C PHE A 94 -22.42 4.87 6.56
N VAL A 95 -22.62 3.56 6.69
CA VAL A 95 -23.87 2.88 6.33
C VAL A 95 -25.06 3.36 7.17
N ILE A 96 -24.88 3.52 8.49
CA ILE A 96 -25.95 4.03 9.39
C ILE A 96 -26.35 5.47 9.08
N ARG A 97 -25.51 6.22 8.36
CA ARG A 97 -25.77 7.60 7.93
C ARG A 97 -26.26 7.68 6.48
N ASN A 98 -26.37 6.55 5.79
CA ASN A 98 -26.70 6.48 4.37
C ASN A 98 -25.73 7.31 3.49
N GLU A 99 -24.46 7.36 3.87
CA GLU A 99 -23.40 8.09 3.17
C GLU A 99 -22.52 7.16 2.35
N ARG A 100 -21.86 7.69 1.33
CA ARG A 100 -20.78 6.97 0.62
C ARG A 100 -19.67 6.60 1.58
N ILE A 101 -19.16 5.38 1.44
CA ILE A 101 -18.01 4.90 2.22
C ILE A 101 -16.74 5.45 1.58
N ASP A 102 -15.98 6.25 2.32
CA ASP A 102 -14.68 6.75 1.87
C ASP A 102 -13.57 5.75 2.21
N PHE A 103 -12.87 5.27 1.18
CA PHE A 103 -11.68 4.45 1.29
C PHE A 103 -10.48 5.30 0.87
N GLY A 104 -9.45 5.43 1.70
CA GLY A 104 -8.23 6.15 1.33
C GLY A 104 -7.08 5.19 1.10
N LEU A 105 -6.46 5.30 -0.07
CA LEU A 105 -5.35 4.47 -0.51
C LEU A 105 -4.16 5.35 -0.90
N PRO A 106 -3.18 5.53 0.00
CA PRO A 106 -1.86 6.07 -0.37
C PRO A 106 -1.18 5.14 -1.37
N ALA A 107 -1.02 5.60 -2.61
CA ALA A 107 -0.52 4.78 -3.71
C ALA A 107 -0.30 5.63 -4.97
N PHE A 108 0.35 5.01 -5.97
CA PHE A 108 0.61 5.59 -7.29
C PHE A 108 1.42 6.91 -7.24
N PRO A 109 2.62 6.92 -6.63
CA PRO A 109 3.44 8.13 -6.53
C PRO A 109 3.96 8.60 -7.89
N CYS A 110 4.65 7.71 -8.59
CA CYS A 110 5.24 7.85 -9.91
C CYS A 110 5.91 6.50 -10.26
N LYS A 111 6.24 6.25 -11.54
CA LYS A 111 7.09 5.10 -11.91
C LYS A 111 8.48 5.22 -11.26
N SER A 112 9.07 4.06 -10.93
CA SER A 112 10.44 3.96 -10.44
C SER A 112 11.43 4.60 -11.43
N PRO A 113 12.40 5.41 -10.97
CA PRO A 113 13.43 5.98 -11.84
C PRO A 113 14.42 4.92 -12.34
N ASN A 114 14.44 3.73 -11.73
CA ASN A 114 15.25 2.62 -12.19
C ASN A 114 14.59 1.92 -13.39
N THR A 115 15.09 2.19 -14.59
CA THR A 115 14.62 1.60 -15.87
C THR A 115 14.84 0.08 -15.98
N ARG A 116 15.46 -0.56 -14.99
CA ARG A 116 15.50 -2.03 -14.87
C ARG A 116 14.23 -2.59 -14.24
N LYS A 117 13.41 -1.76 -13.60
CA LYS A 117 12.16 -2.15 -12.94
C LYS A 117 10.94 -1.94 -13.83
N VAL A 118 10.92 -0.86 -14.59
CA VAL A 118 9.75 -0.39 -15.34
C VAL A 118 10.06 -0.20 -16.83
N GLY A 119 9.03 -0.22 -17.67
CA GLY A 119 9.11 0.01 -19.13
C GLY A 119 9.28 1.47 -19.52
N GLY A 120 8.77 2.40 -18.71
CA GLY A 120 8.84 3.85 -18.95
C GLY A 120 8.45 4.66 -17.72
N SER A 121 8.30 5.97 -17.90
CA SER A 121 7.90 6.92 -16.83
C SER A 121 6.40 7.12 -16.70
N SER A 122 5.62 6.85 -17.75
CA SER A 122 4.16 7.00 -17.76
C SER A 122 3.45 5.74 -17.25
N PRO A 123 2.19 5.86 -16.77
CA PRO A 123 1.33 4.71 -16.47
C PRO A 123 1.20 3.74 -17.65
N ASP A 124 1.29 2.44 -17.36
CA ASP A 124 1.24 1.37 -18.34
C ASP A 124 0.12 0.35 -18.03
N MET A 125 0.14 -0.82 -18.67
CA MET A 125 -0.87 -1.87 -18.45
C MET A 125 -1.00 -2.26 -16.97
N ALA A 126 0.06 -2.15 -16.17
CA ALA A 126 -0.01 -2.48 -14.75
C ALA A 126 -0.89 -1.49 -13.99
N GLU A 127 -0.78 -0.18 -14.26
CA GLU A 127 -1.68 0.83 -13.66
C GLU A 127 -3.12 0.64 -14.15
N GLN A 128 -3.33 0.34 -15.44
CA GLN A 128 -4.67 0.06 -15.97
C GLN A 128 -5.36 -1.07 -15.22
N MET A 129 -4.69 -2.20 -15.06
CA MET A 129 -5.27 -3.36 -14.38
C MET A 129 -5.51 -3.10 -12.89
N ALA A 130 -4.65 -2.32 -12.25
CA ALA A 130 -4.85 -1.87 -10.87
C ALA A 130 -6.09 -0.99 -10.74
N LEU A 131 -6.27 -0.01 -11.62
CA LEU A 131 -7.45 0.86 -11.65
C LEU A 131 -8.75 0.07 -11.93
N VAL A 132 -8.71 -0.91 -12.84
CA VAL A 132 -9.84 -1.82 -13.09
C VAL A 132 -10.22 -2.58 -11.82
N THR A 133 -9.24 -3.11 -11.08
CA THR A 133 -9.47 -3.86 -9.85
C THR A 133 -10.12 -2.99 -8.78
N LEU A 134 -9.57 -1.78 -8.57
CA LEU A 134 -10.10 -0.80 -7.62
C LEU A 134 -11.54 -0.39 -8.01
N ARG A 135 -11.78 -0.06 -9.27
CA ARG A 135 -13.10 0.33 -9.77
C ARG A 135 -14.13 -0.80 -9.59
N THR A 136 -13.75 -2.02 -9.91
CA THR A 136 -14.62 -3.21 -9.77
C THR A 136 -15.07 -3.37 -8.33
N PHE A 137 -14.15 -3.24 -7.36
CA PHE A 137 -14.49 -3.28 -5.94
C PHE A 137 -15.50 -2.19 -5.54
N ALA A 138 -15.29 -0.94 -5.98
CA ALA A 138 -16.23 0.15 -5.69
C ALA A 138 -17.62 -0.06 -6.33
N MET A 139 -17.67 -0.59 -7.57
CA MET A 139 -18.93 -0.96 -8.22
C MET A 139 -19.66 -2.08 -7.48
N ASP A 140 -18.93 -3.09 -7.03
CA ASP A 140 -19.52 -4.21 -6.29
C ASP A 140 -20.08 -3.76 -4.95
N ILE A 141 -19.44 -2.81 -4.26
CA ILE A 141 -20.03 -2.15 -3.09
C ILE A 141 -21.34 -1.46 -3.47
N GLN A 142 -21.39 -0.72 -4.59
CA GLN A 142 -22.58 0.01 -5.00
C GLN A 142 -23.78 -0.91 -5.28
N LYS A 143 -23.54 -2.13 -5.77
CA LYS A 143 -24.58 -3.16 -5.92
C LYS A 143 -25.14 -3.64 -4.58
N LEU A 144 -24.32 -3.64 -3.52
CA LEU A 144 -24.72 -4.05 -2.17
C LEU A 144 -25.34 -2.90 -1.36
N TYR A 145 -24.95 -1.67 -1.67
CA TYR A 145 -25.26 -0.47 -0.89
C TYR A 145 -25.43 0.74 -1.83
N PRO A 146 -26.67 1.24 -2.04
CA PRO A 146 -26.97 2.22 -3.10
C PRO A 146 -26.12 3.50 -3.10
N PRO A 147 -25.78 4.12 -1.95
CA PRO A 147 -24.85 5.25 -1.93
C PRO A 147 -23.47 4.87 -2.52
N GLY A 148 -23.01 3.65 -2.29
CA GLY A 148 -21.76 3.10 -2.79
C GLY A 148 -20.53 3.46 -1.96
N GLY A 149 -19.36 3.23 -2.55
CA GLY A 149 -18.06 3.62 -1.99
C GLY A 149 -17.30 4.54 -2.95
N THR A 150 -16.40 5.35 -2.38
CA THR A 150 -15.44 6.18 -3.11
C THR A 150 -14.04 5.73 -2.71
N LEU A 151 -13.23 5.31 -3.68
CA LEU A 151 -11.80 5.05 -3.50
C LEU A 151 -11.01 6.32 -3.82
N TRP A 152 -10.43 6.91 -2.80
CA TRP A 152 -9.47 7.99 -2.93
C TRP A 152 -8.09 7.39 -3.15
N VAL A 153 -7.56 7.50 -4.36
CA VAL A 153 -6.14 7.30 -4.67
C VAL A 153 -5.42 8.56 -4.20
N ILE A 154 -4.61 8.40 -3.17
CA ILE A 154 -3.92 9.50 -2.51
C ILE A 154 -2.45 9.44 -2.89
N SER A 155 -2.03 10.26 -3.85
CA SER A 155 -0.65 10.24 -4.37
C SER A 155 0.32 10.70 -3.28
N ASP A 156 1.33 9.87 -3.02
CA ASP A 156 2.47 10.16 -2.16
C ASP A 156 3.72 10.53 -2.96
N GLY A 157 3.60 10.77 -4.27
CA GLY A 157 4.73 11.14 -5.14
C GLY A 157 5.44 12.40 -4.66
N HIS A 158 4.69 13.50 -4.48
CA HIS A 158 5.24 14.77 -3.99
C HIS A 158 5.76 14.67 -2.55
N VAL A 159 5.37 13.67 -1.77
CA VAL A 159 5.92 13.43 -0.42
C VAL A 159 7.38 12.97 -0.51
N PHE A 160 7.72 12.16 -1.53
CA PHE A 160 8.98 11.41 -1.58
C PHE A 160 9.85 11.63 -2.82
N SER A 161 9.41 12.39 -3.83
CA SER A 161 10.11 12.55 -5.12
C SER A 161 11.61 12.86 -4.98
N ASP A 162 11.99 13.79 -4.11
CA ASP A 162 13.36 14.18 -3.76
C ASP A 162 14.12 13.19 -2.85
N CYS A 163 13.43 12.16 -2.34
CA CYS A 163 14.02 11.02 -1.67
C CYS A 163 14.31 9.87 -2.65
N ILE A 164 13.48 9.72 -3.68
CA ILE A 164 13.59 8.63 -4.67
C ILE A 164 14.33 9.05 -5.95
N GLY A 165 14.65 10.34 -6.12
CA GLY A 165 15.40 10.83 -7.28
C GLY A 165 14.53 11.09 -8.51
N VAL A 166 13.29 11.54 -8.28
CA VAL A 166 12.34 11.95 -9.32
C VAL A 166 12.05 13.43 -9.16
N ASP A 167 12.04 14.18 -10.25
CA ASP A 167 11.72 15.62 -10.24
C ASP A 167 10.22 15.84 -10.02
N ASP A 168 9.85 16.94 -9.36
CA ASP A 168 8.45 17.23 -9.03
C ASP A 168 7.55 17.34 -10.28
N ASP A 169 8.07 17.87 -11.38
CA ASP A 169 7.32 17.98 -12.63
C ASP A 169 7.03 16.60 -13.26
N VAL A 170 7.90 15.61 -13.02
CA VAL A 170 7.67 14.23 -13.47
C VAL A 170 6.58 13.56 -12.64
N VAL A 171 6.52 13.84 -11.34
CA VAL A 171 5.42 13.38 -10.48
C VAL A 171 4.10 14.01 -10.92
N ALA A 172 4.07 15.33 -11.14
CA ALA A 172 2.87 16.02 -11.62
C ALA A 172 2.40 15.45 -12.96
N GLN A 173 3.31 15.22 -13.91
CA GLN A 173 2.97 14.60 -15.19
C GLN A 173 2.41 13.18 -15.03
N TYR A 174 2.98 12.38 -14.13
CA TYR A 174 2.46 11.04 -13.85
C TYR A 174 1.06 11.08 -13.22
N ASP A 175 0.82 11.99 -12.28
CA ASP A 175 -0.50 12.20 -11.66
C ASP A 175 -1.55 12.60 -12.72
N ASP A 176 -1.20 13.48 -13.67
CA ASP A 176 -2.05 13.88 -14.79
C ASP A 176 -2.30 12.72 -15.77
N ASP A 177 -1.26 12.00 -16.15
CA ASP A 177 -1.35 10.84 -17.04
C ASP A 177 -2.25 9.74 -16.43
N LEU A 178 -2.14 9.49 -15.13
CA LEU A 178 -2.93 8.48 -14.43
C LEU A 178 -4.42 8.85 -14.38
N GLN A 179 -4.72 10.12 -14.14
CA GLN A 179 -6.09 10.64 -14.18
C GLN A 179 -6.67 10.57 -15.59
N ASN A 180 -5.90 10.98 -16.59
CA ASN A 180 -6.30 10.90 -18.00
C ASN A 180 -6.55 9.46 -18.45
N LEU A 181 -5.69 8.53 -18.01
CA LEU A 181 -5.85 7.10 -18.23
C LEU A 181 -7.18 6.60 -17.64
N TYR A 182 -7.46 6.90 -16.37
CA TYR A 182 -8.71 6.51 -15.73
C TYR A 182 -9.94 7.08 -16.45
N HIS A 183 -9.93 8.36 -16.80
CA HIS A 183 -11.03 9.02 -17.50
C HIS A 183 -11.25 8.47 -18.91
N THR A 184 -10.19 8.06 -19.59
CA THR A 184 -10.27 7.45 -20.93
C THR A 184 -10.86 6.05 -20.86
N MET A 185 -10.42 5.24 -19.89
CA MET A 185 -10.96 3.89 -19.67
C MET A 185 -12.42 3.92 -19.21
N PHE A 186 -12.80 4.91 -18.39
CA PHE A 186 -14.09 4.98 -17.71
C PHE A 186 -14.68 6.40 -17.81
N PRO A 187 -15.31 6.75 -18.95
CA PRO A 187 -15.71 8.13 -19.23
C PRO A 187 -16.96 8.60 -18.46
N SER A 188 -17.71 7.71 -17.81
CA SER A 188 -19.00 8.06 -17.23
C SER A 188 -18.86 8.98 -16.00
N PRO A 189 -19.81 9.91 -15.76
CA PRO A 189 -19.82 10.72 -14.53
C PRO A 189 -19.92 9.88 -13.25
N GLU A 190 -20.52 8.70 -13.34
CA GLU A 190 -20.64 7.75 -12.23
C GLU A 190 -19.27 7.17 -11.87
N ASP A 191 -18.42 6.88 -12.86
CA ASP A 191 -17.06 6.39 -12.65
C ASP A 191 -16.18 7.42 -11.93
N ARG A 192 -16.37 8.71 -12.20
CA ARG A 192 -15.67 9.80 -11.49
C ARG A 192 -16.05 9.90 -10.01
N LYS A 193 -17.12 9.22 -9.59
CA LYS A 193 -17.50 9.10 -8.18
C LYS A 193 -16.89 7.85 -7.55
N LEU A 194 -16.52 6.83 -8.33
CA LEU A 194 -15.99 5.56 -7.80
C LEU A 194 -14.51 5.65 -7.42
N ILE A 195 -13.69 6.28 -8.26
CA ILE A 195 -12.29 6.59 -7.95
C ILE A 195 -12.09 8.09 -8.05
N ARG A 196 -11.38 8.65 -7.07
CA ARG A 196 -10.97 10.04 -7.03
C ARG A 196 -9.48 10.12 -6.71
N PHE A 197 -8.84 11.16 -7.20
CA PHE A 197 -7.41 11.39 -7.04
C PHE A 197 -7.19 12.59 -6.13
N ARG A 198 -6.14 12.54 -5.32
CA ARG A 198 -5.74 13.65 -4.45
C ARG A 198 -4.24 13.55 -4.15
N GLY A 199 -3.49 14.60 -4.43
CA GLY A 199 -2.07 14.72 -4.07
C GLY A 199 -1.83 15.50 -2.77
N LEU A 200 -0.56 15.58 -2.38
CA LEU A 200 -0.12 16.36 -1.22
C LEU A 200 -0.46 17.86 -1.36
N THR A 201 -0.26 18.42 -2.56
CA THR A 201 -0.55 19.83 -2.85
C THR A 201 -2.04 20.13 -2.73
N ASP A 202 -2.90 19.25 -3.24
CA ASP A 202 -4.35 19.40 -3.19
C ASP A 202 -4.85 19.46 -1.73
N MET A 203 -4.29 18.64 -0.84
CA MET A 203 -4.66 18.64 0.58
C MET A 203 -4.42 19.97 1.27
N PHE A 204 -3.38 20.71 0.89
CA PHE A 204 -3.01 21.97 1.55
C PHE A 204 -3.46 23.21 0.81
N PHE A 205 -3.72 23.15 -0.49
CA PHE A 205 -3.99 24.34 -1.30
C PHE A 205 -5.44 24.46 -1.73
N ASP A 206 -6.21 23.37 -1.77
CA ASP A 206 -7.66 23.40 -2.04
C ASP A 206 -8.46 23.69 -0.77
N ASN A 207 -8.15 24.79 -0.07
CA ASN A 207 -8.90 25.23 1.11
C ASN A 207 -8.87 26.76 1.29
N PRO A 208 -9.89 27.35 1.95
CA PRO A 208 -9.98 28.79 2.14
C PRO A 208 -8.89 29.36 3.07
N VAL A 209 -8.31 28.54 3.96
CA VAL A 209 -7.31 28.98 4.94
C VAL A 209 -6.00 29.37 4.25
N MET A 210 -5.71 28.77 3.10
CA MET A 210 -4.49 29.05 2.33
C MET A 210 -4.35 30.53 1.94
N SER A 211 -5.45 31.28 1.79
CA SER A 211 -5.43 32.73 1.54
C SER A 211 -4.76 33.54 2.65
N SER A 212 -4.75 33.02 3.88
CA SER A 212 -4.13 33.64 5.06
C SER A 212 -2.71 33.13 5.33
N PHE A 213 -2.20 32.20 4.52
CA PHE A 213 -0.87 31.63 4.66
C PHE A 213 0.22 32.64 4.27
N SER A 214 1.29 32.73 5.07
CA SER A 214 2.49 33.49 4.73
C SER A 214 3.67 32.56 4.47
N GLN A 215 4.29 32.68 3.29
CA GLN A 215 5.47 31.89 2.92
C GLN A 215 6.64 32.04 3.93
N ASN A 216 6.75 33.20 4.57
CA ASN A 216 7.81 33.47 5.54
C ASN A 216 7.74 32.54 6.77
N TRP A 217 6.55 32.02 7.10
CA TRP A 217 6.36 31.11 8.23
C TRP A 217 7.09 29.78 8.08
N ILE A 218 7.32 29.32 6.85
CA ILE A 218 8.03 28.05 6.59
C ILE A 218 9.47 28.27 6.10
N SER A 219 9.96 29.52 6.14
CA SER A 219 11.31 29.85 5.68
C SER A 219 12.39 29.15 6.52
N GLU A 220 12.15 29.03 7.84
CA GLU A 220 13.05 28.35 8.79
C GLU A 220 12.84 26.83 8.84
N VAL A 221 11.76 26.31 8.23
CA VAL A 221 11.52 24.86 8.16
C VAL A 221 12.53 24.26 7.18
N SER A 222 13.52 23.58 7.75
CA SER A 222 14.58 22.89 7.02
C SER A 222 14.19 21.44 6.76
N LEU A 223 14.13 21.06 5.47
CA LEU A 223 13.85 19.69 5.05
C LEU A 223 15.12 19.05 4.47
N PRO A 224 15.45 17.82 4.88
CA PRO A 224 16.52 17.06 4.22
C PRO A 224 16.08 16.64 2.82
N HIS A 225 16.91 16.95 1.81
CA HIS A 225 16.78 16.48 0.43
C HIS A 225 17.97 15.59 0.09
N PRO A 226 17.92 14.28 0.45
CA PRO A 226 19.08 13.39 0.34
C PRO A 226 19.50 13.11 -1.11
N ILE A 227 18.59 13.28 -2.07
CA ILE A 227 18.86 13.16 -3.51
C ILE A 227 18.65 14.53 -4.17
N LEU A 228 19.51 14.85 -5.15
CA LEU A 228 19.37 16.06 -5.94
C LEU A 228 18.28 15.87 -6.99
N THR A 229 17.24 16.70 -6.94
CA THR A 229 16.14 16.76 -7.90
C THR A 229 15.70 18.22 -8.10
N THR A 230 14.98 18.46 -9.19
CA THR A 230 14.24 19.71 -9.41
C THR A 230 12.99 19.69 -8.53
N ARG A 231 12.80 20.74 -7.73
CA ARG A 231 11.67 20.86 -6.80
C ARG A 231 10.80 22.04 -7.16
N SER A 232 9.49 21.81 -7.27
CA SER A 232 8.53 22.88 -7.51
C SER A 232 8.24 23.63 -6.21
N SER A 233 7.94 24.93 -6.31
CA SER A 233 7.66 25.76 -5.13
C SER A 233 6.42 25.28 -4.36
N SER A 234 5.40 24.80 -5.07
CA SER A 234 4.16 24.26 -4.53
C SER A 234 4.40 22.96 -3.75
N ALA A 235 5.07 21.98 -4.36
CA ALA A 235 5.35 20.71 -3.70
C ALA A 235 6.26 20.90 -2.47
N GLU A 236 7.28 21.74 -2.58
CA GLU A 236 8.18 22.03 -1.47
C GLU A 236 7.47 22.73 -0.31
N THR A 237 6.59 23.69 -0.61
CA THR A 237 5.73 24.34 0.39
C THR A 237 4.84 23.31 1.09
N ALA A 238 4.23 22.40 0.34
CA ALA A 238 3.36 21.35 0.89
C ALA A 238 4.13 20.35 1.76
N ARG A 239 5.36 19.95 1.37
CA ARG A 239 6.25 19.13 2.23
C ARG A 239 6.56 19.85 3.54
N LYS A 240 6.94 21.13 3.47
CA LYS A 240 7.29 21.92 4.67
C LYS A 240 6.12 22.05 5.62
N LEU A 241 4.92 22.32 5.09
CA LEU A 241 3.68 22.36 5.87
C LEU A 241 3.38 21.00 6.52
N MET A 242 3.45 19.90 5.76
CA MET A 242 3.25 18.55 6.28
C MET A 242 4.21 18.24 7.43
N MET A 243 5.49 18.53 7.26
CA MET A 243 6.50 18.25 8.27
C MET A 243 6.32 19.16 9.50
N ALA A 244 6.10 20.46 9.31
CA ALA A 244 5.84 21.39 10.42
C ALA A 244 4.60 20.99 11.25
N ALA A 245 3.58 20.43 10.59
CA ALA A 245 2.33 20.04 11.24
C ALA A 245 2.35 18.63 11.86
N CYS A 246 3.04 17.68 11.24
CA CYS A 246 2.79 16.24 11.45
C CYS A 246 4.04 15.41 11.73
N GLU A 247 5.23 16.01 11.73
CA GLU A 247 6.50 15.30 11.90
C GLU A 247 6.62 14.59 13.25
N ILE A 248 7.35 13.47 13.24
CA ILE A 248 7.77 12.74 14.43
C ILE A 248 9.15 13.18 14.92
N ASP A 249 9.44 12.95 16.20
CA ASP A 249 10.74 13.28 16.79
C ASP A 249 11.91 12.53 16.13
N ARG A 250 12.60 13.20 15.20
CA ARG A 250 13.77 12.68 14.47
C ARG A 250 14.89 12.18 15.41
N PRO A 251 15.31 12.93 16.45
CA PRO A 251 16.20 12.44 17.49
C PRO A 251 15.78 11.09 18.08
N ASN A 252 14.51 10.92 18.43
CA ASN A 252 14.02 9.65 18.96
C ASN A 252 14.09 8.52 17.93
N LEU A 253 13.71 8.76 16.67
CA LEU A 253 13.86 7.75 15.61
C LEU A 253 15.33 7.31 15.47
N ARG A 254 16.27 8.27 15.44
CA ARG A 254 17.71 7.98 15.38
C ARG A 254 18.18 7.18 16.58
N LYS A 255 17.68 7.51 17.77
CA LYS A 255 17.98 6.77 19.01
C LYS A 255 17.52 5.32 18.89
N LEU A 256 16.28 5.08 18.46
CA LEU A 256 15.71 3.74 18.29
C LEU A 256 16.49 2.91 17.25
N ILE A 257 16.89 3.52 16.13
CA ILE A 257 17.73 2.87 15.13
C ILE A 257 19.10 2.50 15.73
N THR A 258 19.72 3.42 16.45
CA THR A 258 21.06 3.23 17.03
C THR A 258 21.05 2.19 18.16
N SER A 259 20.00 2.17 18.98
CA SER A 259 19.81 1.18 20.04
C SER A 259 19.35 -0.18 19.52
N GLN A 260 19.26 -0.37 18.20
CA GLN A 260 18.79 -1.60 17.56
C GLN A 260 17.42 -2.04 18.07
N ASP A 261 16.53 -1.07 18.26
CA ASP A 261 15.20 -1.36 18.78
C ASP A 261 14.48 -2.34 17.83
N PRO A 262 13.95 -3.47 18.35
CA PRO A 262 13.28 -4.48 17.52
C PRO A 262 12.06 -3.91 16.79
N SER A 263 11.55 -2.75 17.23
CA SER A 263 10.41 -2.07 16.64
C SER A 263 10.67 -1.34 15.35
N VAL A 264 11.85 -0.74 15.22
CA VAL A 264 12.17 0.20 14.14
C VAL A 264 13.22 -0.40 13.20
N LEU A 265 14.13 -1.19 13.73
CA LEU A 265 15.29 -1.66 12.99
C LEU A 265 14.95 -2.52 11.76
N PRO A 266 13.98 -3.47 11.81
CA PRO A 266 13.59 -4.24 10.63
C PRO A 266 13.04 -3.35 9.51
N LEU A 267 12.18 -2.40 9.85
CA LEU A 267 11.61 -1.43 8.90
C LEU A 267 12.71 -0.60 8.25
N TYR A 268 13.61 -0.03 9.05
CA TYR A 268 14.73 0.77 8.55
C TYR A 268 15.65 -0.03 7.62
N ARG A 269 16.00 -1.27 7.98
CA ARG A 269 16.85 -2.14 7.15
C ARG A 269 16.15 -2.57 5.86
N GLY A 270 14.86 -2.91 5.93
CA GLY A 270 14.03 -3.24 4.77
C GLY A 270 13.96 -2.07 3.80
N GLN A 271 13.64 -0.88 4.30
CA GLN A 271 13.59 0.35 3.51
C GLN A 271 14.95 0.67 2.88
N SER A 272 16.05 0.57 3.64
CA SER A 272 17.39 0.82 3.11
C SER A 272 17.78 -0.17 2.00
N ARG A 273 17.45 -1.47 2.16
CA ARG A 273 17.67 -2.47 1.11
C ARG A 273 16.83 -2.18 -0.13
N PHE A 274 15.58 -1.78 0.05
CA PHE A 274 14.72 -1.37 -1.05
C PHE A 274 15.30 -0.18 -1.81
N MET A 275 15.79 0.85 -1.11
CA MET A 275 16.39 2.03 -1.73
C MET A 275 17.69 1.75 -2.48
N LEU A 276 18.45 0.70 -2.13
CA LEU A 276 19.63 0.29 -2.92
C LEU A 276 19.25 -0.16 -4.33
N ASP A 277 18.08 -0.77 -4.49
CA ASP A 277 17.56 -1.23 -5.77
C ASP A 277 16.81 -0.12 -6.51
N ASP A 278 15.99 0.67 -5.80
CA ASP A 278 15.17 1.71 -6.43
C ASP A 278 16.01 2.90 -6.92
N LEU A 279 17.07 3.26 -6.19
CA LEU A 279 17.99 4.31 -6.60
C LEU A 279 19.02 3.84 -7.63
N ALA A 280 18.96 2.60 -8.13
CA ALA A 280 19.99 2.02 -8.99
C ALA A 280 19.98 2.54 -10.45
N VAL A 281 19.87 3.86 -10.60
CA VAL A 281 20.05 4.62 -11.83
C VAL A 281 21.55 4.77 -12.18
N PRO A 282 21.93 5.11 -13.42
CA PRO A 282 23.33 5.14 -13.85
C PRO A 282 24.26 5.98 -12.93
N SER A 283 23.82 7.15 -12.49
CA SER A 283 24.60 8.04 -11.61
C SER A 283 24.82 7.49 -10.19
N PHE A 284 23.93 6.61 -9.72
CA PHE A 284 24.06 5.92 -8.45
C PHE A 284 24.93 4.67 -8.58
N LEU A 285 24.83 3.96 -9.71
CA LEU A 285 25.59 2.74 -9.99
C LEU A 285 27.10 2.98 -10.05
N THR A 286 27.56 4.17 -10.46
CA THR A 286 28.98 4.56 -10.46
C THR A 286 29.57 4.76 -9.07
N LYS A 287 28.74 4.87 -8.02
CA LYS A 287 29.20 5.08 -6.65
C LYS A 287 29.75 3.79 -6.03
N SER A 288 30.70 3.93 -5.10
CA SER A 288 31.21 2.80 -4.32
C SER A 288 30.12 2.17 -3.46
N THR A 289 30.28 0.88 -3.10
CA THR A 289 29.35 0.17 -2.22
C THR A 289 29.11 0.89 -0.89
N LYS A 290 30.16 1.53 -0.33
CA LYS A 290 30.07 2.32 0.90
C LYS A 290 29.17 3.56 0.70
N GLN A 291 29.35 4.29 -0.40
CA GLN A 291 28.52 5.46 -0.73
C GLN A 291 27.07 5.07 -0.99
N LYS A 292 26.82 3.99 -1.75
CA LYS A 292 25.47 3.47 -2.02
C LYS A 292 24.72 3.15 -0.72
N LYS A 293 25.36 2.38 0.17
CA LYS A 293 24.79 2.04 1.49
C LYS A 293 24.51 3.27 2.34
N LYS A 294 25.42 4.26 2.34
CA LYS A 294 25.23 5.52 3.08
C LYS A 294 24.00 6.29 2.56
N ILE A 295 23.93 6.54 1.25
CA ILE A 295 22.82 7.27 0.64
C ILE A 295 21.50 6.54 0.88
N ALA A 296 21.44 5.22 0.60
CA ALA A 296 20.23 4.44 0.82
C ALA A 296 19.77 4.42 2.29
N SER A 297 20.71 4.48 3.24
CA SER A 297 20.42 4.59 4.68
C SER A 297 19.85 5.96 5.06
N GLU A 298 20.45 7.04 4.55
CA GLU A 298 19.98 8.42 4.77
C GLU A 298 18.59 8.64 4.18
N VAL A 299 18.37 8.18 2.95
CA VAL A 299 17.07 8.20 2.28
C VAL A 299 16.03 7.38 3.05
N ALA A 300 16.38 6.17 3.50
CA ALA A 300 15.45 5.33 4.26
C ALA A 300 15.00 5.98 5.56
N ALA A 301 15.90 6.64 6.30
CA ALA A 301 15.56 7.38 7.50
C ALA A 301 14.59 8.53 7.18
N GLU A 302 14.85 9.30 6.13
CA GLU A 302 13.97 10.41 5.72
C GLU A 302 12.59 9.92 5.29
N MET A 303 12.52 8.87 4.46
CA MET A 303 11.25 8.30 4.02
C MET A 303 10.40 7.80 5.18
N ILE A 304 11.00 7.21 6.22
CA ILE A 304 10.25 6.77 7.41
C ILE A 304 9.61 7.97 8.12
N VAL A 305 10.36 9.05 8.32
CA VAL A 305 9.84 10.26 8.98
C VAL A 305 8.70 10.87 8.15
N ARG A 306 8.91 11.05 6.85
CA ARG A 306 7.92 11.66 5.96
C ARG A 306 6.68 10.79 5.79
N ASN A 307 6.83 9.47 5.70
CA ASN A 307 5.68 8.56 5.62
C ASN A 307 4.85 8.57 6.89
N GLN A 308 5.50 8.69 8.06
CA GLN A 308 4.78 8.83 9.31
C GLN A 308 4.08 10.19 9.40
N ALA A 309 4.74 11.28 9.00
CA ALA A 309 4.12 12.61 8.93
C ALA A 309 2.91 12.63 7.98
N TYR A 310 3.03 11.98 6.82
CA TYR A 310 1.94 11.85 5.86
C TYR A 310 0.79 10.98 6.39
N SER A 311 1.10 9.89 7.11
CA SER A 311 0.09 9.09 7.81
C SER A 311 -0.66 9.93 8.85
N ASN A 312 0.05 10.71 9.67
CA ASN A 312 -0.52 11.60 10.67
C ASN A 312 -1.41 12.68 10.03
N LEU A 313 -0.96 13.30 8.93
CA LEU A 313 -1.75 14.28 8.17
C LEU A 313 -3.09 13.67 7.75
N LEU A 314 -3.06 12.47 7.18
CA LEU A 314 -4.26 11.80 6.69
C LEU A 314 -5.20 11.36 7.81
N GLU A 315 -4.66 10.88 8.93
CA GLU A 315 -5.45 10.57 10.12
C GLU A 315 -6.12 11.80 10.73
N MET A 316 -5.48 12.97 10.67
CA MET A 316 -6.07 14.23 11.12
C MET A 316 -7.13 14.75 10.16
N LEU A 317 -6.86 14.79 8.86
CA LEU A 317 -7.79 15.36 7.88
C LEU A 317 -9.04 14.49 7.69
N ILE A 318 -8.88 13.17 7.67
CA ILE A 318 -9.94 12.24 7.29
C ILE A 318 -10.02 11.10 8.31
N PRO A 319 -10.34 11.36 9.59
CA PRO A 319 -10.21 10.34 10.65
C PRO A 319 -11.14 9.13 10.47
N ASP A 320 -12.22 9.24 9.70
CA ASP A 320 -13.30 8.24 9.61
C ASP A 320 -13.19 7.26 8.43
N TYR A 321 -12.37 7.57 7.42
CA TYR A 321 -12.16 6.70 6.26
C TYR A 321 -11.71 5.27 6.62
N VAL A 322 -11.98 4.36 5.69
CA VAL A 322 -11.35 3.04 5.68
C VAL A 322 -9.96 3.20 5.07
N ARG A 323 -8.91 3.11 5.90
CA ARG A 323 -7.51 3.27 5.46
C ARG A 323 -7.02 2.00 4.79
N LEU A 324 -6.90 2.03 3.47
CA LEU A 324 -6.30 0.96 2.67
C LEU A 324 -4.78 1.17 2.55
N SER A 325 -4.07 0.16 2.08
CA SER A 325 -2.61 0.20 1.92
C SER A 325 -2.12 -0.81 0.88
N ILE A 326 -1.02 -0.45 0.20
CA ILE A 326 -0.28 -1.34 -0.70
C ILE A 326 0.85 -2.12 -0.01
N HIS A 327 1.00 -1.95 1.31
CA HIS A 327 1.94 -2.70 2.12
C HIS A 327 1.27 -3.92 2.76
N ALA A 328 2.05 -4.98 2.97
CA ALA A 328 1.61 -6.11 3.78
C ALA A 328 1.47 -5.66 5.24
N HIS A 329 0.22 -5.56 5.70
CA HIS A 329 -0.10 -5.28 7.09
C HIS A 329 -0.68 -6.52 7.76
N THR A 330 -0.61 -6.57 9.09
CA THR A 330 -1.33 -7.59 9.87
C THR A 330 -2.85 -7.46 9.71
N ASN A 331 -3.34 -6.37 9.11
CA ASN A 331 -4.77 -6.11 8.95
C ASN A 331 -5.54 -5.99 10.28
N ALA A 332 -4.87 -5.78 11.42
CA ALA A 332 -5.51 -5.50 12.72
C ALA A 332 -6.25 -4.14 12.77
N GLY A 333 -6.02 -3.27 11.78
CA GLY A 333 -6.51 -1.90 11.72
C GLY A 333 -5.57 -0.91 12.45
N PRO A 334 -5.50 0.37 12.02
CA PRO A 334 -6.47 1.03 11.14
C PRO A 334 -6.23 0.86 9.64
N LYS A 335 -5.02 0.47 9.22
CA LYS A 335 -4.59 0.21 7.83
C LYS A 335 -4.85 -1.24 7.41
N PHE A 336 -5.47 -1.42 6.25
CA PHE A 336 -5.78 -2.72 5.64
C PHE A 336 -5.06 -2.88 4.29
N GLY A 337 -4.21 -3.90 4.19
CA GLY A 337 -3.48 -4.24 2.98
C GLY A 337 -4.41 -4.76 1.88
N ILE A 338 -4.22 -4.29 0.66
CA ILE A 338 -4.99 -4.71 -0.52
C ILE A 338 -4.09 -5.22 -1.64
N ARG A 339 -4.64 -6.12 -2.44
CA ARG A 339 -4.09 -6.57 -3.73
C ARG A 339 -4.63 -5.66 -4.82
N LEU A 340 -3.73 -5.11 -5.62
CA LEU A 340 -4.08 -4.31 -6.79
C LEU A 340 -4.37 -5.15 -8.03
N PHE A 341 -4.01 -6.44 -8.01
CA PHE A 341 -4.16 -7.32 -9.15
C PHE A 341 -5.03 -8.54 -8.82
N PRO A 342 -5.86 -9.01 -9.77
CA PRO A 342 -6.66 -10.22 -9.57
C PRO A 342 -5.77 -11.45 -9.47
N LYS A 343 -5.98 -12.29 -8.44
CA LYS A 343 -5.17 -13.50 -8.16
C LYS A 343 -5.16 -14.51 -9.30
N ASP A 344 -6.27 -14.60 -10.00
CA ASP A 344 -6.54 -15.53 -11.10
C ASP A 344 -6.01 -15.02 -12.45
N LYS A 345 -5.61 -13.74 -12.54
CA LYS A 345 -5.18 -13.12 -13.80
C LYS A 345 -3.74 -12.65 -13.81
N VAL A 346 -3.16 -12.34 -12.64
CA VAL A 346 -1.79 -11.82 -12.55
C VAL A 346 -1.00 -12.58 -11.50
N LYS A 347 0.17 -13.06 -11.91
CA LYS A 347 1.15 -13.65 -10.99
C LYS A 347 2.42 -12.82 -10.96
N ALA A 348 2.86 -12.43 -9.78
CA ALA A 348 4.12 -11.72 -9.63
C ALA A 348 5.30 -12.71 -9.65
N ILE A 349 6.37 -12.36 -10.37
CA ILE A 349 7.52 -13.23 -10.64
C ILE A 349 8.84 -12.45 -10.51
N ASP A 350 9.93 -13.17 -10.27
CA ASP A 350 11.31 -12.64 -10.29
C ASP A 350 12.18 -13.27 -11.40
N SER A 351 11.65 -14.26 -12.12
CA SER A 351 12.27 -14.96 -13.25
C SER A 351 11.19 -15.44 -14.23
N ILE A 352 11.50 -15.41 -15.53
CA ILE A 352 10.62 -15.91 -16.59
C ILE A 352 10.65 -17.45 -16.63
N GLU A 353 11.81 -18.03 -16.33
CA GLU A 353 12.09 -19.46 -16.39
C GLU A 353 11.33 -20.20 -15.28
N ASN A 354 11.40 -19.69 -14.05
CA ASN A 354 10.76 -20.31 -12.88
C ASN A 354 9.38 -19.72 -12.58
N ARG A 355 8.75 -19.06 -13.55
CA ARG A 355 7.48 -18.32 -13.38
C ARG A 355 6.33 -19.15 -12.80
N HIS A 356 6.38 -20.48 -12.93
CA HIS A 356 5.36 -21.40 -12.41
C HIS A 356 5.58 -21.75 -10.93
N GLU A 357 6.76 -21.52 -10.39
CA GLU A 357 7.09 -21.80 -8.99
C GLU A 357 6.39 -20.83 -8.01
N LEU A 358 6.19 -21.28 -6.77
CA LEU A 358 5.61 -20.47 -5.70
C LEU A 358 6.71 -19.61 -5.08
N HIS A 359 6.73 -18.31 -5.40
CA HIS A 359 7.67 -17.37 -4.79
C HIS A 359 7.12 -16.79 -3.48
N SER A 360 7.94 -16.84 -2.43
CA SER A 360 7.68 -16.19 -1.13
C SER A 360 8.04 -14.70 -1.11
N ALA A 361 8.51 -14.14 -2.23
CA ALA A 361 9.40 -12.98 -2.30
C ALA A 361 8.81 -11.59 -1.95
N TYR A 362 7.57 -11.48 -1.48
CA TYR A 362 6.92 -10.19 -1.25
C TYR A 362 6.71 -9.88 0.24
N GLU A 363 7.74 -10.11 1.05
CA GLU A 363 7.70 -9.94 2.51
C GLU A 363 7.66 -8.45 2.96
N PHE A 364 8.08 -7.49 2.14
CA PHE A 364 8.16 -6.06 2.53
C PHE A 364 7.15 -5.14 1.83
N GLN A 365 7.04 -5.21 0.50
CA GLN A 365 6.04 -4.47 -0.29
C GLN A 365 5.32 -5.45 -1.21
N LEU A 366 4.00 -5.28 -1.33
CA LEU A 366 3.27 -6.00 -2.35
C LEU A 366 3.75 -5.55 -3.73
N PRO A 367 3.72 -6.42 -4.74
CA PRO A 367 4.00 -6.04 -6.11
C PRO A 367 3.11 -4.85 -6.49
N THR A 368 3.74 -3.75 -6.90
CA THR A 368 3.07 -2.50 -7.23
C THR A 368 3.31 -2.15 -8.71
N PRO A 369 2.31 -1.55 -9.39
CA PRO A 369 2.42 -1.14 -10.79
C PRO A 369 3.65 -0.28 -11.09
N TRP A 370 4.00 0.62 -10.18
CA TRP A 370 5.07 1.60 -10.41
C TRP A 370 6.49 1.08 -10.16
N HIS A 371 6.65 -0.15 -9.66
CA HIS A 371 7.95 -0.79 -9.46
C HIS A 371 8.17 -2.01 -10.35
N ASN A 372 7.23 -2.31 -11.24
CA ASN A 372 7.22 -3.49 -12.08
C ASN A 372 6.62 -3.14 -13.45
N SER A 373 6.63 -4.10 -14.35
CA SER A 373 5.94 -4.04 -15.63
C SER A 373 5.14 -5.31 -15.86
N MET A 374 4.06 -5.15 -16.62
CA MET A 374 3.26 -6.29 -17.05
C MET A 374 3.98 -7.07 -18.15
N ILE A 375 3.89 -8.38 -18.09
CA ILE A 375 4.57 -9.33 -18.97
C ILE A 375 3.54 -10.35 -19.43
N LYS A 376 3.40 -10.50 -20.74
CA LYS A 376 2.54 -11.50 -21.38
C LYS A 376 3.43 -12.51 -22.10
N ILE A 377 3.20 -13.79 -21.87
CA ILE A 377 3.95 -14.88 -22.51
C ILE A 377 2.98 -15.66 -23.40
N GLU A 378 3.33 -15.86 -24.66
CA GLU A 378 2.52 -16.62 -25.61
C GLU A 378 2.29 -18.06 -25.10
N GLY A 379 1.03 -18.50 -25.17
CA GLY A 379 0.59 -19.80 -24.65
C GLY A 379 0.09 -19.77 -23.20
N ASP A 380 0.48 -18.77 -22.41
CA ASP A 380 0.00 -18.63 -21.03
C ASP A 380 -1.33 -17.84 -21.00
N SER A 381 -2.26 -18.25 -20.14
CA SER A 381 -3.59 -17.64 -19.99
C SER A 381 -3.63 -16.48 -18.99
N ILE A 382 -2.54 -16.30 -18.23
CA ILE A 382 -2.38 -15.27 -17.21
C ILE A 382 -1.31 -14.26 -17.62
N PHE A 383 -1.35 -13.09 -17.00
CA PHE A 383 -0.27 -12.13 -17.07
C PHE A 383 0.70 -12.32 -15.91
N TYR A 384 1.91 -11.84 -16.11
CA TYR A 384 2.94 -11.81 -15.09
C TYR A 384 3.32 -10.37 -14.75
N LEU A 385 3.65 -10.12 -13.49
CA LEU A 385 4.14 -8.83 -13.02
C LEU A 385 5.55 -9.00 -12.49
N GLY A 386 6.51 -8.32 -13.11
CA GLY A 386 7.92 -8.44 -12.72
C GLY A 386 8.73 -7.24 -13.18
N LYS A 387 10.00 -7.21 -12.80
CA LYS A 387 10.91 -6.14 -13.20
C LYS A 387 11.26 -6.26 -14.68
N ALA A 388 11.35 -5.13 -15.40
CA ALA A 388 11.79 -5.12 -16.81
C ALA A 388 13.11 -5.87 -17.08
N GLU A 389 14.04 -5.94 -16.12
CA GLU A 389 15.32 -6.65 -16.27
C GLU A 389 15.18 -8.17 -16.39
N ILE A 390 14.11 -8.77 -15.88
CA ILE A 390 13.91 -10.22 -15.99
C ILE A 390 13.55 -10.59 -17.44
N VAL A 391 12.77 -9.74 -18.12
CA VAL A 391 12.46 -9.88 -19.55
C VAL A 391 13.74 -9.72 -20.37
N ARG A 392 14.51 -8.65 -20.11
CA ARG A 392 15.79 -8.42 -20.82
C ARG A 392 16.79 -9.56 -20.62
N SER A 393 16.78 -10.20 -19.46
CA SER A 393 17.64 -11.35 -19.16
C SER A 393 17.21 -12.59 -19.95
N ALA A 394 15.91 -12.88 -19.98
CA ALA A 394 15.34 -14.00 -20.74
C ALA A 394 15.52 -13.84 -22.27
N THR A 395 15.33 -12.62 -22.80
CA THR A 395 15.60 -12.37 -24.22
C THR A 395 17.09 -12.50 -24.56
N LYS A 396 17.98 -12.18 -23.62
CA LYS A 396 19.42 -12.30 -23.80
C LYS A 396 19.92 -13.75 -23.70
N SER A 397 19.27 -14.63 -22.94
CA SER A 397 19.62 -16.07 -22.91
C SER A 397 19.32 -16.75 -24.24
N GLY A 398 18.33 -16.22 -24.99
CA GLY A 398 17.90 -16.74 -26.30
C GLY A 398 16.72 -17.71 -26.21
N ASP A 399 16.20 -17.99 -25.01
CA ASP A 399 15.05 -18.88 -24.82
C ASP A 399 13.72 -18.25 -25.21
N TYR A 400 13.68 -16.91 -25.20
CA TYR A 400 12.52 -16.10 -25.53
C TYR A 400 12.89 -15.01 -26.53
N ASP A 401 11.95 -14.71 -27.44
CA ASP A 401 11.96 -13.50 -28.26
C ASP A 401 10.81 -12.61 -27.78
N GLY A 402 11.02 -11.31 -27.69
CA GLY A 402 10.03 -10.40 -27.12
C GLY A 402 10.56 -9.03 -26.81
N ASP A 403 9.67 -8.05 -26.87
CA ASP A 403 9.97 -6.64 -26.62
C ASP A 403 8.75 -5.93 -26.01
N TRP A 404 8.90 -4.65 -25.72
CA TRP A 404 7.82 -3.76 -25.34
C TRP A 404 6.85 -3.58 -26.50
N VAL A 405 5.56 -3.71 -26.20
CA VAL A 405 4.47 -3.47 -27.15
C VAL A 405 3.49 -2.46 -26.57
N GLU A 406 3.04 -1.54 -27.43
CA GLU A 406 1.92 -0.66 -27.13
C GLU A 406 0.63 -1.29 -27.60
N GLY A 407 -0.42 -1.21 -26.77
CA GLY A 407 -1.71 -1.81 -27.07
C GLY A 407 -2.86 -1.05 -26.44
N PRO A 408 -4.11 -1.37 -26.80
CA PRO A 408 -5.30 -0.75 -26.23
C PRO A 408 -5.40 -0.94 -24.70
N ASP A 409 -4.83 -2.04 -24.20
CA ASP A 409 -4.77 -2.37 -22.77
C ASP A 409 -3.51 -1.80 -22.07
N GLY A 410 -2.77 -0.92 -22.75
CA GLY A 410 -1.54 -0.28 -22.26
C GLY A 410 -0.25 -1.00 -22.65
N GLY A 411 0.85 -0.26 -22.52
CA GLY A 411 2.19 -0.77 -22.77
C GLY A 411 2.56 -1.93 -21.84
N HIS A 412 3.17 -2.98 -22.40
CA HIS A 412 3.61 -4.17 -21.67
C HIS A 412 4.69 -4.93 -22.44
N PHE A 413 5.37 -5.88 -21.79
CA PHE A 413 6.27 -6.80 -22.47
C PHE A 413 5.50 -7.99 -23.04
N ALA A 414 5.74 -8.34 -24.31
CA ALA A 414 5.18 -9.53 -24.95
C ALA A 414 6.32 -10.48 -25.36
N LEU A 415 6.31 -11.70 -24.81
CA LEU A 415 7.32 -12.73 -25.06
C LEU A 415 6.70 -13.94 -25.74
N LYS A 416 7.49 -14.60 -26.58
CA LYS A 416 7.23 -15.90 -27.19
C LYS A 416 8.48 -16.78 -27.06
N HIS A 417 8.31 -18.09 -27.01
CA HIS A 417 9.45 -19.01 -27.02
C HIS A 417 10.17 -18.94 -28.38
N THR A 418 11.50 -19.01 -28.38
CA THR A 418 12.24 -19.13 -29.64
C THR A 418 12.09 -20.54 -30.21
N SER A 419 12.10 -20.63 -31.54
CA SER A 419 11.89 -21.89 -32.28
C SER A 419 12.91 -22.99 -31.90
N HIS A 420 14.09 -22.61 -31.41
CA HIS A 420 15.12 -23.56 -30.97
C HIS A 420 14.74 -24.29 -29.67
N THR A 421 14.18 -23.58 -28.70
CA THR A 421 13.77 -24.16 -27.41
C THR A 421 12.53 -25.05 -27.56
N VAL A 422 11.61 -24.70 -28.47
CA VAL A 422 10.44 -25.56 -28.77
C VAL A 422 10.88 -26.91 -29.36
N VAL A 423 11.89 -26.91 -30.24
CA VAL A 423 12.45 -28.14 -30.83
C VAL A 423 13.22 -28.97 -29.80
N GLU A 424 13.94 -28.36 -28.86
CA GLU A 424 14.59 -29.08 -27.75
C GLU A 424 13.60 -29.68 -26.74
N ILE A 425 12.51 -28.96 -26.41
CA ILE A 425 11.45 -29.49 -25.55
C ILE A 425 10.71 -30.64 -26.26
N MET A 426 10.38 -30.47 -27.55
CA MET A 426 9.73 -31.53 -28.34
C MET A 426 10.64 -32.75 -28.51
N SER A 427 11.94 -32.55 -28.76
CA SER A 427 12.90 -33.66 -28.87
C SER A 427 13.21 -34.32 -27.51
N GLY A 428 13.19 -33.58 -26.40
CA GLY A 428 13.29 -34.12 -25.05
C GLY A 428 12.07 -34.96 -24.63
N ILE A 429 10.87 -34.55 -25.05
CA ILE A 429 9.63 -35.32 -24.86
C ILE A 429 9.67 -36.59 -25.74
N ASP A 430 10.14 -36.50 -26.98
CA ASP A 430 10.32 -37.67 -27.88
C ASP A 430 11.39 -38.64 -27.34
N MET A 431 12.48 -38.12 -26.74
CA MET A 431 13.50 -38.95 -26.07
C MET A 431 12.97 -39.64 -24.80
N MET A 432 12.09 -38.99 -24.03
CA MET A 432 11.41 -39.62 -22.90
C MET A 432 10.38 -40.67 -23.33
N GLN A 433 9.67 -40.46 -24.45
CA GLN A 433 8.73 -41.43 -25.00
C GLN A 433 9.44 -42.63 -25.65
N THR A 434 10.61 -42.43 -26.25
CA THR A 434 11.45 -43.53 -26.80
C THR A 434 12.21 -44.30 -25.71
N ALA A 435 12.49 -43.70 -24.55
CA ALA A 435 13.04 -44.42 -23.39
C ALA A 435 12.02 -45.30 -22.64
N ALA A 436 10.72 -45.15 -22.92
CA ALA A 436 9.63 -45.94 -22.33
C ALA A 436 9.26 -47.20 -23.15
N GLY A 437 10.20 -47.73 -23.94
CA GLY A 437 10.06 -49.01 -24.64
C GLY A 437 10.43 -50.20 -23.76
N GLU A 438 9.46 -51.08 -23.54
CA GLU A 438 9.60 -52.48 -23.08
C GLU A 438 10.12 -52.74 -21.65
N LYS A 439 9.24 -52.53 -20.65
CA LYS A 439 9.16 -53.47 -19.52
C LYS A 439 7.71 -53.87 -19.24
N LYS A 440 7.39 -55.08 -19.68
CA LYS A 440 6.18 -55.83 -19.34
C LYS A 440 6.26 -56.18 -17.85
N LEU A 441 5.48 -55.53 -16.99
CA LEU A 441 5.28 -55.97 -15.61
C LEU A 441 3.80 -56.31 -15.41
N SER A 442 3.55 -57.59 -15.13
CA SER A 442 2.26 -58.18 -14.80
C SER A 442 1.73 -57.63 -13.48
N VAL A 443 0.51 -57.11 -13.49
CA VAL A 443 -0.22 -56.71 -12.28
C VAL A 443 -0.99 -57.93 -11.76
N THR A 444 -0.60 -58.45 -10.60
CA THR A 444 -1.43 -59.32 -9.77
C THR A 444 -2.16 -58.45 -8.75
N THR A 445 -3.49 -58.50 -8.77
CA THR A 445 -4.37 -57.80 -7.83
C THR A 445 -4.61 -58.70 -6.62
N GLU A 446 -4.14 -58.29 -5.44
CA GLU A 446 -4.65 -58.82 -4.16
C GLU A 446 -5.51 -57.74 -3.51
N VAL A 447 -6.77 -58.10 -3.27
CA VAL A 447 -7.76 -57.34 -2.50
C VAL A 447 -7.72 -57.91 -1.08
N MET A 448 -7.45 -57.07 -0.08
CA MET A 448 -7.70 -57.39 1.32
C MET A 448 -8.73 -56.42 1.88
N GLU A 449 -9.92 -56.95 2.16
CA GLU A 449 -10.96 -56.34 2.97
C GLU A 449 -10.51 -56.23 4.44
N VAL A 450 -10.93 -55.16 5.12
CA VAL A 450 -10.72 -54.99 6.57
C VAL A 450 -12.08 -54.70 7.22
N GLU A 451 -12.50 -55.59 8.11
CA GLU A 451 -13.67 -55.42 9.00
C GLU A 451 -13.33 -54.59 10.26
N PRO A 452 -14.32 -53.99 10.96
CA PRO A 452 -14.11 -53.05 12.06
C PRO A 452 -14.43 -53.65 13.46
N GLU A 453 -13.70 -53.25 14.52
CA GLU A 453 -14.13 -53.29 15.94
C GLU A 453 -13.04 -52.64 16.84
N THR A 454 -13.27 -51.50 17.54
CA THR A 454 -13.83 -51.22 18.89
C THR A 454 -12.78 -50.82 19.95
N ASP A 455 -13.23 -49.98 20.89
CA ASP A 455 -12.54 -49.14 21.89
C ASP A 455 -11.56 -49.80 22.88
N GLU A 456 -10.55 -49.06 23.36
CA GLU A 456 -10.26 -48.79 24.80
C GLU A 456 -8.98 -47.94 25.04
N GLU A 457 -8.78 -47.51 26.30
CA GLU A 457 -8.14 -46.30 26.84
C GLU A 457 -6.59 -46.10 26.74
N ALA A 458 -6.17 -44.84 26.99
CA ALA A 458 -4.82 -44.24 27.06
C ALA A 458 -3.87 -44.85 28.17
N PRO A 459 -2.59 -44.43 28.40
CA PRO A 459 -1.84 -43.26 27.90
C PRO A 459 -0.30 -43.42 27.60
N LEU A 460 0.29 -42.33 27.08
CA LEU A 460 1.69 -41.84 27.23
C LEU A 460 2.88 -42.48 26.46
N THR A 461 3.66 -41.54 25.89
CA THR A 461 5.10 -41.51 25.55
C THR A 461 5.66 -42.48 24.51
N LYS A 462 5.96 -41.94 23.32
CA LYS A 462 7.24 -42.16 22.64
C LYS A 462 7.61 -40.98 21.73
N THR A 463 8.56 -40.21 22.24
CA THR A 463 9.33 -39.18 21.56
C THR A 463 10.07 -39.77 20.35
N THR A 464 9.79 -39.28 19.15
CA THR A 464 10.73 -39.41 18.01
C THR A 464 11.14 -38.02 17.57
N ARG A 465 12.42 -37.75 17.78
CA ARG A 465 13.10 -36.46 17.63
C ARG A 465 13.50 -36.29 16.16
N ILE A 466 12.73 -35.54 15.39
CA ILE A 466 13.18 -35.00 14.10
C ILE A 466 13.86 -33.66 14.39
N GLN A 467 15.15 -33.57 14.07
CA GLN A 467 15.95 -32.35 14.21
C GLN A 467 15.42 -31.27 13.26
N LEU A 468 14.63 -30.34 13.78
CA LEU A 468 14.39 -29.03 13.19
C LEU A 468 15.60 -28.15 13.50
N THR A 469 16.52 -28.03 12.54
CA THR A 469 17.56 -27.00 12.59
C THR A 469 16.94 -25.64 12.28
N GLN A 470 17.06 -24.75 13.27
CA GLN A 470 16.88 -23.29 13.25
C GLN A 470 15.44 -22.75 13.18
N PHE A 471 14.81 -22.76 14.35
CA PHE A 471 13.76 -21.81 14.74
C PHE A 471 14.27 -20.36 14.60
N LEU A 472 13.65 -19.56 13.73
CA LEU A 472 13.71 -18.10 13.81
C LEU A 472 12.59 -17.60 14.75
N PRO A 473 12.85 -16.63 15.65
CA PRO A 473 11.98 -16.36 16.78
C PRO A 473 10.67 -15.61 16.42
N ARG A 474 9.64 -15.89 17.21
CA ARG A 474 8.23 -15.45 17.24
C ARG A 474 7.90 -13.94 17.18
N TRP A 475 8.84 -13.03 16.91
CA TRP A 475 8.64 -11.57 17.10
C TRP A 475 8.93 -10.68 15.87
N TRP A 476 8.97 -11.27 14.67
CA TRP A 476 9.48 -10.61 13.46
C TRP A 476 8.44 -9.82 12.66
N TYR A 477 7.16 -9.84 13.05
CA TYR A 477 6.06 -9.51 12.14
C TYR A 477 5.14 -8.38 12.61
N GLN A 478 5.63 -7.53 13.51
CA GLN A 478 4.78 -6.64 14.29
C GLN A 478 5.09 -5.14 14.07
N TRP A 479 5.45 -4.65 12.87
CA TRP A 479 6.17 -3.36 12.83
C TRP A 479 5.80 -2.33 11.76
N TRP A 480 4.67 -2.54 11.08
CA TRP A 480 3.79 -1.39 10.83
C TRP A 480 2.79 -1.17 11.99
N TYR A 481 2.90 -2.00 13.04
CA TYR A 481 1.95 -2.13 14.13
C TYR A 481 2.61 -2.60 15.43
N SER A 482 3.24 -1.69 16.18
CA SER A 482 3.14 -1.84 17.64
C SER A 482 3.22 -0.48 18.34
N PRO A 483 2.26 -0.17 19.23
CA PRO A 483 2.22 1.03 20.07
C PRO A 483 3.22 0.92 21.24
N ILE A 484 4.48 0.58 20.96
CA ILE A 484 5.54 0.43 21.98
C ILE A 484 6.25 1.75 22.30
N ILE A 485 5.96 2.81 21.54
CA ILE A 485 5.69 4.07 22.24
C ILE A 485 4.28 3.90 22.77
N THR A 486 4.18 3.64 24.07
CA THR A 486 2.94 3.76 24.82
C THR A 486 2.31 5.10 24.44
N PHE A 487 1.40 5.12 23.46
CA PHE A 487 0.65 6.32 23.15
C PHE A 487 -0.51 6.36 24.13
N GLN A 488 -0.20 6.72 25.37
CA GLN A 488 -1.01 7.80 25.92
C GLN A 488 -0.82 8.96 24.96
N PHE A 489 -1.90 9.54 24.46
CA PHE A 489 -1.84 10.91 23.95
C PHE A 489 -1.28 11.78 25.08
N ARG A 490 0.05 11.91 25.12
CA ARG A 490 0.72 13.04 25.70
C ARG A 490 1.24 13.87 24.53
N PHE A 491 0.30 14.50 23.81
CA PHE A 491 0.45 15.95 23.68
C PHE A 491 0.86 16.43 25.07
N PHE A 492 1.81 17.35 25.22
CA PHE A 492 1.86 18.10 26.46
C PHE A 492 0.42 18.62 26.73
N GLY A 493 -0.29 17.93 27.64
CA GLY A 493 -1.74 17.90 27.91
C GLY A 493 -2.76 18.20 26.79
N ARG A 494 -3.11 17.28 25.86
CA ARG A 494 -4.35 17.43 25.05
C ARG A 494 -5.12 16.10 24.89
N VAL A 495 -6.35 16.06 25.39
CA VAL A 495 -7.35 14.99 25.24
C VAL A 495 -8.47 15.54 24.36
N PHE A 496 -8.86 14.83 23.30
CA PHE A 496 -9.99 15.21 22.45
C PHE A 496 -11.29 14.67 23.05
N HIS A 497 -12.17 15.55 23.54
CA HIS A 497 -13.55 15.20 23.90
C HIS A 497 -14.53 15.94 22.99
N LEU A 498 -15.36 15.20 22.26
CA LEU A 498 -16.51 15.78 21.57
C LEU A 498 -17.68 15.85 22.54
N ARG A 499 -18.18 17.05 22.84
CA ARG A 499 -19.51 17.22 23.46
C ARG A 499 -20.50 17.38 22.31
N THR A 500 -21.21 16.30 21.95
CA THR A 500 -22.37 16.41 21.06
C THR A 500 -23.56 16.81 21.92
N GLY A 501 -24.01 18.05 21.79
CA GLY A 501 -25.20 18.55 22.47
C GLY A 501 -26.36 18.69 21.50
N LEU A 502 -27.44 17.96 21.74
CA LEU A 502 -28.79 18.44 21.47
C LEU A 502 -29.47 18.67 22.84
N GLY A 503 -29.40 19.92 23.33
CA GLY A 503 -30.08 20.48 24.53
C GLY A 503 -29.57 19.94 25.88
N VAL A 504 -29.30 20.71 26.93
CA VAL A 504 -29.42 22.15 27.27
C VAL A 504 -28.05 22.61 27.79
#